data_AF-A0A6J0PEN4-F1
#
_entry.id   AF-A0A6J0PEN4-F1
#
_cell.length_a   1.000
_cell.length_b   1.000
_cell.length_c   1.000
_cell.angle_alpha   90.00
_cell.angle_beta   90.00
_cell.angle_gamma   90.00
#
_symmetry.space_group_name_H-M   'P 1'
#
loop_
_entity.id
_entity.type
_entity.pdbx_description
1 polymer ?
#
loop_
_entity_poly.entity_id
_entity_poly.type
_entity_poly.pdbx_seq_one_letter_code
_entity_poly.pdbx_strand_id
1 'polypeptide(L)'
;MKATRFGSTELVSILLQLTQARGLHVNVNLALCVASEYSNIDTVECLITEGHATSFLGPLMMAARNGCAPVVQWFVKRGCADMELCYALTAATSSNQVAIITSLLQCIPQQMLNLFSFGILKSVGEERPDSFQGVNFLLSSDLLRDPIATYAFTNSLATSNEGIITTELRVFLLDLWSVAHLLRE
;
A
#
# COMPACT_ATOMS: atom_id res chain seq x y z
N MET A 1 17.58 -14.74 2.09
CA MET A 1 17.50 -13.46 1.36
C MET A 1 17.71 -13.59 -0.14
N LYS A 2 18.88 -14.01 -0.64
CA LYS A 2 19.10 -14.19 -2.10
C LYS A 2 18.13 -15.20 -2.73
N ALA A 3 18.01 -16.40 -2.17
CA ALA A 3 17.07 -17.42 -2.64
C ALA A 3 15.62 -16.89 -2.70
N THR A 4 15.22 -16.16 -1.66
CA THR A 4 13.91 -15.51 -1.55
C THR A 4 13.66 -14.45 -2.62
N ARG A 5 14.67 -13.63 -2.93
CA ARG A 5 14.60 -12.61 -3.98
C ARG A 5 14.48 -13.23 -5.37
N PHE A 6 15.18 -14.33 -5.62
CA PHE A 6 15.13 -15.05 -6.90
C PHE A 6 13.94 -16.01 -7.02
N GLY A 7 13.05 -16.08 -6.03
CA GLY A 7 11.89 -16.98 -6.05
C GLY A 7 12.27 -18.46 -6.03
N SER A 8 13.45 -18.81 -5.51
CA SER A 8 13.91 -20.19 -5.42
C SER A 8 13.24 -20.90 -4.23
N THR A 9 11.93 -21.16 -4.33
CA THR A 9 11.08 -21.68 -3.25
C THR A 9 11.61 -23.00 -2.67
N GLU A 10 12.05 -23.92 -3.52
CA GLU A 10 12.65 -25.19 -3.07
C GLU A 10 13.89 -24.96 -2.19
N LEU A 11 14.79 -24.06 -2.62
CA LEU A 11 15.96 -23.71 -1.83
C LEU A 11 15.57 -23.01 -0.51
N VAL A 12 14.52 -22.17 -0.53
CA VAL A 12 13.99 -21.56 0.70
C VAL A 12 13.47 -22.63 1.66
N SER A 13 12.68 -23.59 1.19
CA SER A 13 12.17 -24.72 1.99
C SER A 13 13.31 -25.55 2.61
N ILE A 14 14.30 -25.94 1.81
CA ILE A 14 15.49 -26.68 2.28
C ILE A 14 16.23 -25.89 3.37
N LEU A 15 16.42 -24.58 3.17
CA LEU A 15 17.09 -23.72 4.14
C LEU A 15 16.29 -23.60 5.45
N LEU A 16 14.96 -23.47 5.38
CA LEU A 16 14.10 -23.44 6.57
C LEU A 16 14.24 -24.74 7.37
N GLN A 17 14.12 -25.89 6.72
CA GLN A 17 14.26 -27.21 7.36
C GLN A 17 15.64 -27.39 8.00
N LEU A 18 16.72 -27.02 7.30
CA LEU A 18 18.08 -27.10 7.83
C LEU A 18 18.29 -26.19 9.04
N THR A 19 17.73 -24.98 9.02
CA THR A 19 17.86 -24.03 10.13
C THR A 19 17.10 -24.52 11.36
N GLN A 20 15.89 -25.05 11.18
CA GLN A 20 15.11 -25.67 12.25
C GLN A 20 15.83 -26.88 12.84
N ALA A 21 16.34 -27.79 12.01
CA ALA A 21 17.05 -28.99 12.45
C ALA A 21 18.35 -28.66 13.22
N ARG A 22 18.97 -27.52 12.94
CA ARG A 22 20.20 -27.06 13.57
C ARG A 22 19.98 -26.02 14.69
N GLY A 23 18.73 -25.68 15.00
CA GLY A 23 18.40 -24.63 15.97
C GLY A 23 18.96 -23.24 15.60
N LEU A 24 19.15 -22.97 14.30
CA LEU A 24 19.59 -21.67 13.80
C LEU A 24 18.39 -20.74 13.64
N HIS A 25 18.59 -19.47 13.99
CA HIS A 25 17.55 -18.46 13.83
C HIS A 25 17.62 -17.81 12.44
N VAL A 26 16.49 -17.79 11.73
CA VAL A 26 16.32 -17.06 10.47
C VAL A 26 15.23 -16.01 10.66
N ASN A 27 15.46 -14.80 10.15
CA ASN A 27 14.42 -13.78 10.14
C ASN A 27 13.44 -14.04 8.99
N VAL A 28 12.45 -14.91 9.24
CA VAL A 28 11.44 -15.32 8.25
C VAL A 28 10.56 -14.14 7.85
N ASN A 29 10.22 -13.23 8.78
CA ASN A 29 9.42 -12.04 8.46
C ASN A 29 10.14 -11.11 7.49
N LEU A 30 11.46 -10.92 7.65
CA LEU A 30 12.26 -10.17 6.69
C LEU A 30 12.32 -10.87 5.32
N ALA A 31 12.46 -12.20 5.32
CA ALA A 31 12.38 -12.97 4.07
C ALA A 31 11.01 -12.79 3.40
N LEU A 32 9.91 -12.78 4.16
CA LEU A 32 8.56 -12.59 3.64
C LEU A 32 8.40 -11.21 2.98
N CYS A 33 8.97 -10.15 3.58
CA CYS A 33 9.03 -8.83 2.94
C CYS A 33 9.73 -8.89 1.58
N VAL A 34 10.89 -9.56 1.50
CA VAL A 34 11.63 -9.69 0.23
C VAL A 34 10.88 -10.55 -0.78
N ALA A 35 10.24 -11.65 -0.38
CA ALA A 35 9.43 -12.43 -1.32
C ALA A 35 8.29 -11.59 -1.90
N SER A 36 7.68 -10.75 -1.06
CA SER A 36 6.58 -9.88 -1.43
C SER A 36 7.00 -8.72 -2.34
N GLU A 37 8.17 -8.12 -2.09
CA GLU A 37 8.78 -7.07 -2.93
C GLU A 37 9.04 -7.55 -4.37
N TYR A 38 9.43 -8.82 -4.55
CA TYR A 38 9.77 -9.39 -5.86
C TYR A 38 8.65 -10.25 -6.48
N SER A 39 7.41 -10.15 -5.99
CA SER A 39 6.26 -10.92 -6.50
C SER A 39 6.42 -12.46 -6.47
N ASN A 40 7.24 -13.00 -5.58
CA ASN A 40 7.50 -14.45 -5.50
C ASN A 40 6.42 -15.16 -4.66
N ILE A 41 5.23 -15.34 -5.24
CA ILE A 41 4.04 -15.84 -4.52
C ILE A 41 4.24 -17.22 -3.89
N ASP A 42 4.90 -18.16 -4.59
CA ASP A 42 5.17 -19.50 -4.05
C ASP A 42 6.10 -19.44 -2.84
N THR A 43 7.07 -18.51 -2.89
CA THR A 43 7.98 -18.27 -1.77
C THR A 43 7.28 -17.58 -0.61
N VAL A 44 6.36 -16.65 -0.88
CA VAL A 44 5.48 -16.04 0.15
C VAL A 44 4.69 -17.14 0.87
N GLU A 45 4.09 -18.06 0.12
CA GLU A 45 3.32 -19.17 0.70
C GLU A 45 4.20 -20.10 1.54
N CYS A 46 5.35 -20.54 1.01
CA CYS A 46 6.31 -21.38 1.73
C CYS A 46 6.80 -20.72 3.05
N LEU A 47 7.11 -19.43 3.03
CA LEU A 47 7.56 -18.72 4.24
C LEU A 47 6.47 -18.62 5.32
N ILE A 48 5.19 -18.64 4.93
CA ILE A 48 4.07 -18.61 5.88
C ILE A 48 3.76 -20.02 6.39
N THR A 49 3.73 -21.02 5.52
CA THR A 49 3.35 -22.40 5.88
C THR A 49 4.47 -23.16 6.57
N GLU A 50 5.69 -23.10 6.05
CA GLU A 50 6.86 -23.80 6.60
C GLU A 50 7.69 -22.88 7.50
N GLY A 51 7.82 -21.61 7.12
CA GLY A 51 8.58 -20.63 7.88
C GLY A 51 7.83 -20.04 9.08
N HIS A 52 6.54 -20.30 9.21
CA HIS A 52 5.67 -19.80 10.29
C HIS A 52 5.70 -18.26 10.43
N ALA A 53 5.83 -17.53 9.31
CA ALA A 53 5.73 -16.07 9.33
C ALA A 53 4.34 -15.61 9.78
N THR A 54 4.29 -14.63 10.69
CA THR A 54 3.06 -14.15 11.34
C THR A 54 2.77 -12.67 11.12
N SER A 55 3.72 -11.90 10.55
CA SER A 55 3.56 -10.46 10.35
C SER A 55 3.29 -10.16 8.87
N PHE A 56 2.08 -9.65 8.56
CA PHE A 56 1.63 -9.42 7.18
C PHE A 56 1.67 -7.96 6.75
N LEU A 57 1.54 -6.99 7.67
CA LEU A 57 1.58 -5.55 7.36
C LEU A 57 2.80 -5.16 6.50
N GLY A 58 4.01 -5.45 6.97
CA GLY A 58 5.24 -5.09 6.27
C GLY A 58 5.34 -5.70 4.85
N PRO A 59 5.17 -7.02 4.71
CA PRO A 59 5.11 -7.69 3.41
C PRO A 59 4.03 -7.14 2.46
N LEU A 60 2.82 -6.90 2.95
CA LEU A 60 1.72 -6.33 2.18
C LEU A 60 2.05 -4.91 1.69
N MET A 61 2.58 -4.05 2.57
CA MET A 61 3.02 -2.70 2.17
C MET A 61 4.10 -2.75 1.10
N MET A 62 5.06 -3.67 1.21
CA MET A 62 6.12 -3.84 0.21
C MET A 62 5.58 -4.32 -1.13
N ALA A 63 4.67 -5.30 -1.14
CA ALA A 63 3.99 -5.74 -2.35
C ALA A 63 3.19 -4.59 -3.00
N ALA A 64 2.44 -3.84 -2.19
CA ALA A 64 1.63 -2.73 -2.68
C ALA A 64 2.47 -1.60 -3.27
N ARG A 65 3.60 -1.26 -2.62
CA ARG A 65 4.58 -0.27 -3.09
C ARG A 65 5.19 -0.65 -4.44
N ASN A 66 5.47 -1.93 -4.66
CA ASN A 66 6.13 -2.44 -5.87
C ASN A 66 5.17 -2.88 -6.97
N GLY A 67 3.85 -2.74 -6.76
CA GLY A 67 2.85 -3.12 -7.77
C GLY A 67 2.67 -4.63 -7.92
N CYS A 68 3.02 -5.41 -6.90
CA CYS A 68 2.98 -6.87 -6.88
C CYS A 68 1.54 -7.40 -6.71
N ALA A 69 0.69 -7.18 -7.72
CA ALA A 69 -0.75 -7.46 -7.64
C ALA A 69 -1.11 -8.90 -7.21
N PRO A 70 -0.44 -9.96 -7.69
CA PRO A 70 -0.72 -11.32 -7.23
C PRO A 70 -0.53 -11.50 -5.73
N VAL A 71 0.53 -10.90 -5.17
CA VAL A 71 0.84 -10.99 -3.73
C VAL A 71 -0.13 -10.15 -2.91
N VAL A 72 -0.48 -8.94 -3.36
CA VAL A 72 -1.50 -8.12 -2.68
C VAL A 72 -2.84 -8.85 -2.62
N GLN A 73 -3.29 -9.42 -3.75
CA GLN A 73 -4.54 -10.18 -3.78
C GLN A 73 -4.49 -11.42 -2.90
N TRP A 74 -3.33 -12.08 -2.79
CA TRP A 74 -3.13 -13.20 -1.89
C TRP A 74 -3.36 -12.80 -0.43
N PHE A 75 -2.76 -11.69 0.01
CA PHE A 75 -2.96 -11.15 1.37
C PHE A 75 -4.42 -10.74 1.63
N VAL A 76 -5.07 -10.08 0.68
CA VAL A 76 -6.50 -9.72 0.77
C VAL A 76 -7.36 -10.96 0.97
N LYS A 77 -7.14 -12.03 0.18
CA LYS A 77 -7.89 -13.30 0.30
C LYS A 77 -7.66 -14.02 1.62
N ARG A 78 -6.51 -13.80 2.26
CA ARG A 78 -6.19 -14.34 3.59
C ARG A 78 -6.83 -13.56 4.74
N GLY A 79 -7.52 -12.46 4.44
CA GLY A 79 -8.25 -11.67 5.45
C GLY A 79 -7.33 -10.79 6.29
N CYS A 80 -6.35 -10.13 5.67
CA CYS A 80 -5.60 -9.04 6.32
C CYS A 80 -6.56 -8.01 6.94
N ALA A 81 -6.15 -7.41 8.05
CA ALA A 81 -6.99 -6.47 8.77
C ALA A 81 -7.23 -5.21 7.92
N ASP A 82 -8.42 -4.60 8.05
CA ASP A 82 -8.77 -3.42 7.24
C ASP A 82 -7.76 -2.27 7.37
N MET A 83 -7.17 -2.10 8.55
CA MET A 83 -6.13 -1.11 8.79
C MET A 83 -4.85 -1.40 8.00
N GLU A 84 -4.46 -2.68 7.84
CA GLU A 84 -3.31 -3.07 7.02
C GLU A 84 -3.55 -2.76 5.54
N LEU A 85 -4.80 -2.93 5.08
CA LEU A 85 -5.20 -2.55 3.72
C LEU A 85 -5.09 -1.03 3.50
N CYS A 86 -5.44 -0.20 4.50
CA CYS A 86 -5.24 1.25 4.44
C CYS A 86 -3.75 1.62 4.33
N TYR A 87 -2.86 0.97 5.09
CA TYR A 87 -1.41 1.20 4.96
C TYR A 87 -0.87 0.74 3.60
N ALA A 88 -1.37 -0.37 3.07
CA ALA A 88 -1.06 -0.83 1.73
C ALA A 88 -1.52 0.16 0.66
N LEU A 89 -2.71 0.76 0.83
CA LEU A 89 -3.23 1.81 -0.03
C LEU A 89 -2.32 3.03 -0.01
N THR A 90 -1.91 3.52 1.16
CA THR A 90 -0.92 4.61 1.28
C THR A 90 0.35 4.29 0.50
N ALA A 91 0.93 3.09 0.68
CA ALA A 91 2.16 2.69 0.01
C ALA A 91 2.01 2.62 -1.53
N ALA A 92 0.87 2.10 -2.01
CA ALA A 92 0.54 2.06 -3.43
C ALA A 92 0.34 3.47 -4.00
N THR A 93 -0.33 4.36 -3.26
CA THR A 93 -0.52 5.77 -3.64
C THR A 93 0.81 6.52 -3.71
N SER A 94 1.68 6.39 -2.70
CA SER A 94 3.03 6.99 -2.72
C SER A 94 3.87 6.52 -3.91
N SER A 95 3.65 5.30 -4.40
CA SER A 95 4.42 4.74 -5.52
C SER A 95 3.66 4.69 -6.84
N ASN A 96 2.52 5.41 -6.93
CA ASN A 96 1.71 5.50 -8.13
C ASN A 96 1.29 4.13 -8.73
N GLN A 97 0.99 3.16 -7.87
CA GLN A 97 0.62 1.81 -8.27
C GLN A 97 -0.89 1.71 -8.55
N VAL A 98 -1.31 2.31 -9.65
CA VAL A 98 -2.72 2.48 -10.08
C VAL A 98 -3.56 1.19 -9.99
N ALA A 99 -3.02 0.06 -10.46
CA ALA A 99 -3.71 -1.22 -10.41
C ALA A 99 -3.97 -1.70 -8.98
N ILE A 100 -3.02 -1.48 -8.08
CA ILE A 100 -3.13 -1.83 -6.66
C ILE A 100 -4.12 -0.91 -5.95
N ILE A 101 -4.05 0.41 -6.20
CA ILE A 101 -4.98 1.40 -5.66
C ILE A 101 -6.42 1.00 -5.99
N THR A 102 -6.69 0.70 -7.27
CA THR A 102 -8.01 0.28 -7.74
C THR A 102 -8.49 -0.98 -7.03
N SER A 103 -7.61 -2.00 -6.93
CA SER A 103 -7.95 -3.26 -6.27
C SER A 103 -8.25 -3.07 -4.78
N LEU A 104 -7.44 -2.26 -4.06
CA LEU A 104 -7.60 -2.07 -2.62
C LEU A 104 -8.83 -1.23 -2.27
N LEU A 105 -9.19 -0.22 -3.07
CA LEU A 105 -10.41 0.58 -2.87
C LEU A 105 -11.68 -0.28 -2.86
N GLN A 106 -11.71 -1.38 -3.61
CA GLN A 106 -12.84 -2.32 -3.64
C GLN A 106 -12.91 -3.17 -2.36
N CYS A 107 -11.78 -3.44 -1.72
CA CYS A 107 -11.68 -4.32 -0.57
C CYS A 107 -11.83 -3.58 0.77
N ILE A 108 -11.37 -2.33 0.86
CA ILE A 108 -11.39 -1.56 2.11
C ILE A 108 -12.83 -1.09 2.43
N PRO A 109 -13.37 -1.33 3.64
CA PRO A 109 -14.66 -0.81 4.03
C PRO A 109 -14.72 0.73 3.98
N GLN A 110 -15.86 1.30 3.56
CA GLN A 110 -16.02 2.75 3.44
C GLN A 110 -15.73 3.51 4.75
N GLN A 111 -16.10 2.94 5.89
CA GLN A 111 -15.79 3.53 7.20
C GLN A 111 -14.28 3.71 7.39
N MET A 112 -13.47 2.74 6.94
CA MET A 112 -12.03 2.81 7.04
C MET A 112 -11.44 3.83 6.07
N LEU A 113 -11.98 3.95 4.85
CA LEU A 113 -11.60 5.03 3.93
C LEU A 113 -11.87 6.41 4.53
N ASN A 114 -13.03 6.60 5.17
CA ASN A 114 -13.38 7.86 5.83
C ASN A 114 -12.45 8.19 7.00
N LEU A 115 -12.10 7.19 7.82
CA LEU A 115 -11.23 7.38 8.98
C LEU A 115 -9.78 7.66 8.60
N PHE A 116 -9.29 7.06 7.51
CA PHE A 116 -7.88 7.10 7.13
C PHE A 116 -7.56 8.06 5.98
N SER A 117 -8.55 8.61 5.27
CA SER A 117 -8.35 9.48 4.10
C SER A 117 -7.36 10.63 4.36
N PHE A 118 -7.50 11.31 5.49
CA PHE A 118 -6.57 12.36 5.93
C PHE A 118 -5.16 11.83 6.12
N GLY A 119 -5.01 10.73 6.85
CA GLY A 119 -3.72 10.11 7.13
C GLY A 119 -3.03 9.63 5.85
N ILE A 120 -3.78 9.02 4.93
CA ILE A 120 -3.29 8.55 3.63
C ILE A 120 -2.68 9.73 2.85
N LEU A 121 -3.46 10.79 2.63
CA LEU A 121 -2.99 11.94 1.85
C LEU A 121 -1.81 12.64 2.51
N LYS A 122 -1.89 12.86 3.83
CA LYS A 122 -0.80 13.49 4.59
C LYS A 122 0.48 12.68 4.47
N SER A 123 0.44 11.37 4.72
CA SER A 123 1.63 10.51 4.66
C SER A 123 2.23 10.44 3.26
N VAL A 124 1.42 10.38 2.20
CA VAL A 124 1.93 10.44 0.83
C VAL A 124 2.60 11.79 0.56
N GLY A 125 2.00 12.89 1.04
CA GLY A 125 2.55 14.24 0.96
C GLY A 125 3.91 14.40 1.62
N GLU A 126 4.12 13.73 2.75
CA GLU A 126 5.38 13.74 3.51
C GLU A 126 6.42 12.79 2.89
N GLU A 127 6.01 11.64 2.35
CA GLU A 127 6.93 10.65 1.77
C GLU A 127 7.42 11.06 0.36
N ARG A 128 6.54 11.70 -0.44
CA ARG A 128 6.78 12.03 -1.85
C ARG A 128 6.32 13.45 -2.19
N PRO A 129 6.99 14.49 -1.66
CA PRO A 129 6.64 15.88 -1.97
C PRO A 129 6.88 16.24 -3.46
N ASP A 130 7.60 15.39 -4.19
CA ASP A 130 7.97 15.57 -5.59
C ASP A 130 6.98 14.94 -6.58
N SER A 131 6.05 14.09 -6.13
CA SER A 131 5.13 13.37 -7.03
C SER A 131 3.78 13.07 -6.39
N PHE A 132 2.74 13.67 -6.97
CA PHE A 132 1.34 13.47 -6.55
C PHE A 132 0.48 12.74 -7.59
N GLN A 133 1.09 12.03 -8.54
CA GLN A 133 0.34 11.29 -9.56
C GLN A 133 -0.56 10.22 -8.93
N GLY A 134 -0.07 9.50 -7.92
CA GLY A 134 -0.87 8.52 -7.19
C GLY A 134 -2.00 9.18 -6.39
N VAL A 135 -1.74 10.36 -5.79
CA VAL A 135 -2.78 11.15 -5.11
C VAL A 135 -3.86 11.59 -6.09
N ASN A 136 -3.48 12.12 -7.25
CA ASN A 136 -4.40 12.49 -8.31
C ASN A 136 -5.32 11.31 -8.68
N PHE A 137 -4.71 10.16 -8.95
CA PHE A 137 -5.45 8.95 -9.32
C PHE A 137 -6.39 8.50 -8.19
N LEU A 138 -5.92 8.50 -6.94
CA LEU A 138 -6.72 8.12 -5.77
C LEU A 138 -7.95 9.02 -5.61
N LEU A 139 -7.78 10.33 -5.73
CA LEU A 139 -8.87 11.30 -5.63
C LEU A 139 -9.85 11.19 -6.81
N SER A 140 -9.33 10.99 -8.02
CA SER A 140 -10.14 10.77 -9.23
C SER A 140 -10.90 9.44 -9.22
N SER A 141 -10.49 8.50 -8.37
CA SER A 141 -11.16 7.22 -8.16
C SER A 141 -12.22 7.26 -7.05
N ASP A 142 -12.64 8.46 -6.64
CA ASP A 142 -13.59 8.71 -5.55
C ASP A 142 -13.17 7.99 -4.26
N LEU A 143 -12.06 8.44 -3.64
CA LEU A 143 -11.51 7.88 -2.40
C LEU A 143 -12.57 7.57 -1.32
N LEU A 144 -13.60 8.41 -1.17
CA LEU A 144 -14.68 8.23 -0.18
C LEU A 144 -15.91 7.48 -0.72
N ARG A 145 -15.79 6.90 -1.93
CA ARG A 145 -16.86 6.28 -2.73
C ARG A 145 -18.02 7.22 -3.06
N ASP A 146 -17.76 8.51 -2.96
CA ASP A 146 -18.67 9.59 -3.28
C ASP A 146 -17.82 10.74 -3.86
N PRO A 147 -18.05 11.13 -5.12
CA PRO A 147 -17.31 12.23 -5.76
C PRO A 147 -17.48 13.55 -5.03
N ILE A 148 -18.68 13.84 -4.50
CA ILE A 148 -18.99 15.09 -3.81
C ILE A 148 -18.30 15.10 -2.44
N ALA A 149 -18.38 13.99 -1.70
CA ALA A 149 -17.71 13.88 -0.40
C ALA A 149 -16.18 13.93 -0.56
N THR A 150 -15.63 13.21 -1.55
CA THR A 150 -14.20 13.23 -1.87
C THR A 150 -13.76 14.65 -2.20
N TYR A 151 -14.53 15.36 -3.02
CA TYR A 151 -14.25 16.74 -3.37
C TYR A 151 -14.32 17.67 -2.15
N ALA A 152 -15.39 17.62 -1.36
CA ALA A 152 -15.56 18.48 -0.17
C ALA A 152 -14.45 18.24 0.87
N PHE A 153 -14.10 16.98 1.10
CA PHE A 153 -12.99 16.59 1.96
C PHE A 153 -11.67 17.17 1.46
N THR A 154 -11.37 16.96 0.17
CA THR A 154 -10.12 17.45 -0.42
C THR A 154 -10.08 18.98 -0.32
N ASN A 155 -11.17 19.69 -0.66
CA ASN A 155 -11.29 21.15 -0.54
C ASN A 155 -10.97 21.63 0.88
N SER A 156 -11.64 21.04 1.87
CA SER A 156 -11.42 21.34 3.28
C SER A 156 -9.97 21.09 3.71
N LEU A 157 -9.28 20.11 3.11
CA LEU A 157 -7.90 19.77 3.43
C LEU A 157 -6.90 20.81 2.90
N ALA A 158 -7.02 21.28 1.66
CA ALA A 158 -6.06 22.29 1.18
C ALA A 158 -6.36 23.71 1.67
N THR A 159 -7.59 24.02 2.08
CA THR A 159 -7.92 25.30 2.74
C THR A 159 -7.74 25.28 4.26
N SER A 160 -7.36 24.14 4.85
CA SER A 160 -7.16 24.05 6.32
C SER A 160 -5.96 24.88 6.78
N ASN A 161 -5.79 25.06 8.09
CA ASN A 161 -4.64 25.79 8.68
C ASN A 161 -3.28 25.33 8.12
N GLU A 162 -2.33 26.27 8.07
CA GLU A 162 -0.93 25.99 7.71
C GLU A 162 -0.32 24.94 8.65
N GLY A 163 0.52 24.05 8.09
CA GLY A 163 1.23 23.01 8.85
C GLY A 163 0.51 21.66 9.04
N ILE A 164 -0.75 21.51 8.59
CA ILE A 164 -1.48 20.23 8.68
C ILE A 164 -0.97 19.20 7.65
N ILE A 165 -0.75 19.66 6.42
CA ILE A 165 -0.15 18.93 5.30
C ILE A 165 1.05 19.73 4.78
N THR A 166 1.92 19.07 4.00
CA THR A 166 3.07 19.72 3.35
C THR A 166 2.62 20.83 2.40
N THR A 167 3.47 21.84 2.20
CA THR A 167 3.19 22.97 1.31
C THR A 167 3.00 22.49 -0.12
N GLU A 168 3.82 21.52 -0.56
CA GLU A 168 3.79 20.93 -1.89
C GLU A 168 2.46 20.22 -2.14
N LEU A 169 1.99 19.41 -1.18
CA LEU A 169 0.70 18.73 -1.30
C LEU A 169 -0.43 19.76 -1.34
N ARG A 170 -0.37 20.80 -0.50
CA ARG A 170 -1.39 21.86 -0.49
C ARG A 170 -1.49 22.58 -1.84
N VAL A 171 -0.36 23.03 -2.38
CA VAL A 171 -0.30 23.70 -3.69
C VAL A 171 -0.85 22.77 -4.76
N PHE A 172 -0.43 21.51 -4.78
CA PHE A 172 -0.95 20.53 -5.71
C PHE A 172 -2.47 20.35 -5.63
N LEU A 173 -3.02 20.24 -4.41
CA LEU A 173 -4.46 20.10 -4.23
C LEU A 173 -5.22 21.35 -4.72
N LEU A 174 -4.71 22.56 -4.44
CA LEU A 174 -5.28 23.81 -4.95
C LEU A 174 -5.23 23.90 -6.49
N ASP A 175 -4.11 23.51 -7.09
CA ASP A 175 -3.91 23.52 -8.54
C ASP A 175 -4.81 22.50 -9.25
N LEU A 176 -4.92 21.29 -8.68
CA LEU A 176 -5.83 20.24 -9.16
C LEU A 176 -7.27 20.78 -9.30
N TRP A 177 -7.66 21.67 -8.39
CA TRP A 177 -9.01 22.25 -8.36
C TRP A 177 -9.19 23.42 -9.32
N SER A 178 -8.15 24.18 -9.64
CA SER A 178 -8.22 25.21 -10.67
C SER A 178 -8.64 24.65 -12.04
N VAL A 179 -8.25 23.40 -12.33
CA VAL A 179 -8.56 22.70 -13.58
C VAL A 179 -9.91 21.97 -13.53
N ALA A 180 -10.28 21.38 -12.38
CA ALA A 180 -11.56 20.68 -12.24
C ALA A 180 -12.79 21.60 -12.36
N HIS A 181 -12.63 22.89 -12.05
CA HIS A 181 -13.67 23.91 -12.22
C HIS A 181 -13.95 24.24 -13.71
N LEU A 182 -12.97 24.06 -14.60
CA LEU A 182 -13.06 24.38 -16.04
C LEU A 182 -13.70 23.29 -16.90
N LEU A 183 -13.78 22.05 -16.40
CA LEU A 183 -14.36 20.91 -17.13
C LEU A 183 -15.84 20.64 -16.76
N ARG A 184 -16.44 21.52 -15.94
CA ARG A 184 -17.84 21.41 -15.46
C ARG A 184 -18.72 22.60 -15.88
N GLU A 185 -18.24 23.48 -16.75
CA GLU A 185 -19.05 24.43 -17.52
C GLU A 185 -19.31 23.89 -18.94
#